data_AF-A0A9P6CXA5-F1
#
_entry.id   AF-A0A9P6CXA5-F1
#
_cell.length_a   1.000
_cell.length_b   1.000
_cell.length_c   1.000
_cell.angle_alpha   90.00
_cell.angle_beta   90.00
_cell.angle_gamma   90.00
#
_symmetry.space_group_name_H-M   'P 1'
#
loop_
_entity.id
_entity.type
_entity.pdbx_description
1 polymer ?
#
loop_
_entity_poly.entity_id
_entity_poly.type
_entity_poly.pdbx_seq_one_letter_code
_entity_poly.pdbx_strand_id
1 'polypeptide(L)' 'MTAWRTLFTYNKYAQITARALRASLKEEERVVAEKRGVTGARYQNWENGVGQQQVC' A
#
# COMPACT_ATOMS: atom_id res chain seq x y z
N MET A 1 -16.70 17.36 -5.35
CA MET A 1 -15.42 16.61 -5.40
C MET A 1 -15.27 15.78 -4.14
N THR A 2 -14.86 14.52 -4.26
CA THR A 2 -14.59 13.66 -3.09
C THR A 2 -13.30 14.10 -2.39
N ALA A 3 -13.33 14.27 -1.06
CA ALA A 3 -12.25 14.88 -0.27
C ALA A 3 -10.86 14.22 -0.43
N TRP A 4 -10.80 12.92 -0.72
CA TRP A 4 -9.52 12.19 -0.81
C TRP A 4 -8.71 12.47 -2.08
N ARG A 5 -9.34 12.94 -3.15
CA ARG A 5 -8.68 13.13 -4.46
C ARG A 5 -7.61 14.21 -4.47
N THR A 6 -7.63 15.12 -3.50
CA THR A 6 -6.63 16.19 -3.36
C THR A 6 -5.38 15.75 -2.60
N LEU A 7 -5.46 14.68 -1.80
CA LEU A 7 -4.37 14.22 -0.94
C LEU A 7 -3.57 13.08 -1.58
N PHE A 8 -4.24 12.18 -2.29
CA PHE A 8 -3.57 11.00 -2.85
C PHE A 8 -4.25 10.46 -4.11
N THR A 9 -3.48 9.67 -4.87
CA THR A 9 -3.96 8.99 -6.08
C THR A 9 -4.87 7.82 -5.75
N TYR A 10 -5.64 7.36 -6.74
CA TYR A 10 -6.60 6.26 -6.59
C TYR A 10 -5.97 4.97 -6.04
N ASN A 11 -4.72 4.67 -6.40
CA ASN A 11 -4.04 3.48 -5.89
C ASN A 11 -3.89 3.50 -4.36
N LYS A 12 -3.57 4.67 -3.78
CA LYS A 12 -3.49 4.81 -2.32
C LYS A 12 -4.86 4.73 -1.67
N TYR A 13 -5.88 5.34 -2.29
CA TYR A 13 -7.27 5.22 -1.84
C TYR A 13 -7.71 3.76 -1.72
N ALA A 14 -7.55 3.00 -2.81
CA ALA A 14 -7.95 1.61 -2.91
C ALA A 14 -7.19 0.72 -1.89
N GLN A 15 -5.91 0.99 -1.65
CA GLN A 15 -5.14 0.28 -0.63
C GLN A 15 -5.67 0.53 0.79
N ILE A 16 -6.00 1.78 1.13
CA ILE A 16 -6.50 2.14 2.47
C ILE A 16 -7.88 1.51 2.70
N THR A 17 -8.80 1.62 1.74
CA THR A 17 -10.15 1.04 1.86
C THR A 17 -10.10 -0.48 1.91
N ALA A 18 -9.22 -1.11 1.13
CA ALA A 18 -9.02 -2.55 1.19
C ALA A 18 -8.40 -3.00 2.52
N ARG A 19 -7.54 -2.20 3.17
CA ARG A 19 -7.04 -2.51 4.51
C ARG A 19 -8.18 -2.47 5.55
N ALA A 20 -8.98 -1.41 5.53
CA ALA A 20 -10.12 -1.27 6.43
C ALA A 20 -11.12 -2.42 6.26
N LEU A 21 -11.41 -2.82 5.02
CA LEU A 21 -12.31 -3.95 4.73
C LEU A 21 -11.78 -5.27 5.30
N ARG A 22 -10.46 -5.50 5.24
CA ARG A 22 -9.85 -6.72 5.79
C ARG A 22 -9.94 -6.80 7.32
N ALA A 23 -9.79 -5.65 7.99
CA ALA A 23 -9.92 -5.57 9.44
C ALA A 23 -11.35 -5.87 9.93
N SER A 24 -12.35 -5.67 9.05
CA SER A 24 -13.77 -5.94 9.36
C SER A 24 -14.21 -7.39 9.09
N LEU A 25 -13.34 -8.26 8.57
CA LEU A 25 -13.64 -9.67 8.32
C LEU A 25 -13.54 -10.51 9.61
N LYS A 26 -14.19 -11.69 9.60
CA LYS A 26 -14.04 -12.71 10.65
C LYS A 26 -12.60 -13.21 10.71
N GLU A 27 -12.18 -13.67 11.89
CA GLU A 27 -10.80 -14.04 12.20
C GLU A 27 -10.18 -15.03 11.19
N GLU A 28 -10.94 -16.07 10.79
CA GLU A 28 -10.48 -17.11 9.86
C GLU A 28 -10.11 -16.52 8.49
N GLU A 29 -10.97 -15.66 7.94
CA GLU A 29 -10.77 -15.00 6.65
C GLU A 29 -9.77 -13.85 6.74
N ARG A 30 -9.66 -13.22 7.92
CA ARG A 30 -8.72 -12.13 8.19
C ARG A 30 -7.28 -12.59 8.03
N VAL A 31 -6.91 -13.75 8.56
CA VAL A 31 -5.53 -14.29 8.47
C VAL A 31 -5.10 -14.51 7.02
N VAL A 32 -6.00 -15.00 6.17
CA VAL A 32 -5.72 -15.20 4.74
C VAL A 32 -5.63 -13.86 4.02
N ALA A 33 -6.50 -12.92 4.36
CA ALA A 33 -6.56 -11.62 3.71
C ALA A 33 -5.40 -10.69 4.08
N GLU A 34 -4.91 -10.73 5.33
CA GLU A 34 -3.79 -9.91 5.81
C GLU A 34 -2.47 -10.25 5.12
N LYS A 35 -2.24 -11.53 4.82
CA LYS A 35 -1.04 -11.98 4.06
C LYS A 35 -0.90 -11.26 2.72
N ARG A 36 -2.00 -10.82 2.10
CA ARG A 36 -2.01 -10.08 0.82
C ARG A 36 -1.70 -8.59 0.96
N GLY A 37 -1.74 -8.05 2.19
CA GLY A 37 -1.51 -6.64 2.48
C GLY A 37 -0.05 -6.28 2.78
N VAL A 38 0.82 -7.28 2.93
CA VAL A 38 2.24 -7.09 3.24
C VAL A 38 3.03 -6.96 1.94
N THR A 39 3.48 -5.74 1.65
CA THR A 39 4.37 -5.46 0.53
C THR A 39 5.73 -5.06 1.09
N GLY A 40 6.74 -5.90 0.88
CA GLY A 40 8.14 -5.63 1.28
C GLY A 40 9.01 -5.08 0.13
N ALA A 41 8.38 -4.57 -0.92
CA ALA A 41 9.09 -4.06 -2.09
C ALA A 41 9.86 -2.80 -1.71
N ARG A 42 11.18 -2.84 -1.88
CA ARG A 42 12.06 -1.69 -1.73
C ARG A 42 12.29 -1.08 -3.10
N TYR A 43 12.34 0.24 -3.15
CA TYR A 43 12.61 0.96 -4.39
C TYR A 43 13.87 1.80 -4.25
N GLN A 44 14.63 1.88 -5.33
CA GLN A 44 15.85 2.66 -5.43
C GLN A 44 15.69 3.59 -6.63
N ASN A 45 15.85 4.89 -6.41
CA ASN A 45 15.98 5.84 -7.51
C ASN A 45 17.41 5.75 -8.06
N TRP A 46 17.52 5.56 -9.37
CA TRP A 46 18.80 5.55 -10.07
C TRP A 46 18.87 6.81 -10.91
N GLU A 47 19.83 7.68 -10.61
CA GLU A 47 20.13 8.88 -11.40
C GLU A 47 21.60 8.85 -11.79
N ASN A 48 21.91 9.11 -13.06
CA ASN A 48 23.27 9.12 -13.61
C ASN A 48 24.08 7.82 -13.40
N GLY A 49 23.42 6.66 -13.33
CA GLY A 49 24.08 5.36 -13.20
C GLY A 49 24.60 5.03 -11.79
N VAL A 50 24.34 5.89 -10.80
CA VAL A 50 24.65 5.62 -9.40
C VAL A 50 23.33 5.41 -8.65
N GLY A 51 23.21 4.27 -7.97
CA GLY A 51 22.03 3.99 -7.16
C GLY A 51 21.99 4.87 -5.91
N GLN A 52 20.91 5.65 -5.73
CA GLN A 52 20.68 6.45 -4.52
C GLN A 52 20.35 5.54 -3.32
N GLN A 53 20.22 6.11 -2.11
CA GLN A 53 19.80 5.39 -0.91
C GLN A 53 18.48 4.62 -1.17
N GLN A 54 18.47 3.31 -0.86
CA GLN A 54 17.24 2.51 -0.94
C GLN A 54 16.23 3.00 0.11
N VAL A 55 15.01 3.28 -0.33
CA VAL A 55 13.91 3.68 0.53
C VAL A 55 12.99 2.48 0.75
N CYS A 56 12.70 2.19 2.02
CA CYS A 56 11.85 1.08 2.46
C CYS A 56 10.37 1.50 2.53
#